data_AF-A0A932MCT8-F1
#
_entry.id   AF-A0A932MCT8-F1
#
_cell.length_a   1.000
_cell.length_b   1.000
_cell.length_c   1.000
_cell.angle_alpha   90.00
_cell.angle_beta   90.00
_cell.angle_gamma   90.00
#
_symmetry.space_group_name_H-M   'P 1'
#
loop_
_entity.id
_entity.type
_entity.pdbx_description
1 polymer ?
#
loop_
_entity_poly.entity_id
_entity_poly.type
_entity_poly.pdbx_seq_one_letter_code
_entity_poly.pdbx_strand_id
1 'polypeptide(L)'
;MQQGTANVAPRGARPPETGSESIADTLAHHVVAADYASLPQPALVAAKRFFLDTLAVAWAGTDAPGSRAVRDMMVQEGGRPESTVWGYGDRLPAGSAALL
;
A
#
# COMPACT_ATOMS: atom_id res chain seq x y z
N MET A 1 23.15 37.94 1.79
CA MET A 1 23.31 36.50 1.48
C MET A 1 23.53 35.75 2.78
N GLN A 2 23.07 34.49 2.85
CA GLN A 2 23.08 33.55 3.99
C GLN A 2 21.81 33.57 4.87
N GLN A 3 20.76 32.89 4.39
CA GLN A 3 19.85 32.17 5.27
C GLN A 3 20.29 30.71 5.27
N GLY A 4 20.65 30.23 6.46
CA GLY A 4 21.18 28.90 6.69
C GLY A 4 20.15 27.80 6.51
N THR A 5 20.57 26.74 5.86
CA THR A 5 19.87 25.47 5.68
C THR A 5 19.50 24.86 7.04
N ALA A 6 18.21 24.67 7.29
CA ALA A 6 17.75 23.84 8.41
C ALA A 6 18.19 22.38 8.15
N ASN A 7 19.25 21.98 8.83
CA ASN A 7 19.76 20.61 8.82
C ASN A 7 18.76 19.71 9.56
N VAL A 8 17.94 18.96 8.81
CA VAL A 8 17.10 17.91 9.38
C VAL A 8 18.02 16.77 9.82
N ALA A 9 18.21 16.65 11.13
CA ALA A 9 19.01 15.57 11.71
C ALA A 9 18.50 14.19 11.22
N PRO A 10 19.39 13.23 10.94
CA PRO A 10 18.99 11.87 10.63
C PRO A 10 18.16 11.34 11.81
N ARG A 11 16.99 10.75 11.51
CA ARG A 11 16.12 10.11 12.50
C ARG A 11 16.99 9.18 13.36
N GLY A 12 17.19 9.55 14.62
CA GLY A 12 18.12 8.88 15.51
C GLY A 12 17.86 7.38 15.52
N ALA A 13 18.91 6.60 15.28
CA ALA A 13 18.90 5.18 15.60
C ALA A 13 18.60 5.06 17.09
N ARG A 14 17.48 4.41 17.42
CA ARG A 14 17.10 4.12 18.80
C ARG A 14 18.26 3.32 19.44
N PRO A 15 18.75 3.68 20.64
CA PRO A 15 19.74 2.86 21.33
C PRO A 15 19.19 1.43 21.49
N PRO A 16 20.05 0.39 21.48
CA PRO A 16 19.60 -0.98 21.64
C PRO A 16 18.97 -1.13 23.04
N GLU A 17 17.64 -1.26 23.07
CA GLU A 17 16.87 -1.62 24.26
C GLU A 17 17.30 -3.05 24.64
N THR A 18 18.23 -3.21 25.58
CA THR A 18 18.51 -4.52 26.17
C THR A 18 17.29 -4.96 26.99
N GLY A 19 16.41 -5.77 26.37
CA GLY A 19 15.44 -6.62 27.06
C GLY A 19 13.96 -6.24 26.94
N SER A 20 13.38 -6.35 25.74
CA SER A 20 11.97 -6.73 25.47
C SER A 20 11.70 -6.52 23.99
N GLU A 21 11.38 -7.57 23.24
CA GLU A 21 10.85 -7.41 21.88
C GLU A 21 9.57 -6.56 21.94
N SER A 22 9.46 -5.50 21.12
CA SER A 22 8.21 -4.73 21.06
C SER A 22 7.18 -5.50 20.25
N ILE A 23 5.89 -5.18 20.43
CA ILE A 23 4.82 -5.79 19.62
C ILE A 23 5.05 -5.52 18.12
N ALA A 24 5.61 -4.35 17.78
CA ALA A 24 5.96 -4.03 16.40
C ALA A 24 7.06 -4.97 15.86
N ASP A 25 8.05 -5.31 16.68
CA ASP A 25 9.11 -6.26 16.31
C ASP A 25 8.54 -7.66 16.14
N THR A 26 7.67 -8.13 17.05
CA THR A 26 7.02 -9.44 16.94
C THR A 26 6.18 -9.56 15.68
N LEU A 27 5.40 -8.53 15.33
CA LEU A 27 4.61 -8.52 14.09
C LEU A 27 5.50 -8.50 12.86
N ALA A 28 6.56 -7.70 12.86
CA ALA A 28 7.52 -7.64 11.76
C ALA A 28 8.19 -9.01 11.54
N HIS A 29 8.68 -9.65 12.61
CA HIS A 29 9.26 -10.99 12.53
C HIS A 29 8.26 -12.02 12.02
N HIS A 30 7.02 -12.00 12.51
CA HIS A 30 5.98 -12.92 12.04
C HIS A 30 5.72 -12.78 10.53
N VAL A 31 5.59 -11.54 10.03
CA VAL A 31 5.33 -11.28 8.61
C VAL A 31 6.52 -11.66 7.73
N VAL A 32 7.75 -11.32 8.16
CA VAL A 32 8.96 -11.62 7.39
C VAL A 32 9.28 -13.11 7.36
N ALA A 33 8.95 -13.86 8.42
CA ALA A 33 9.14 -15.31 8.48
C ALA A 33 8.08 -16.11 7.72
N ALA A 34 6.99 -15.48 7.25
CA ALA A 34 5.92 -16.17 6.56
C ALA A 34 6.36 -16.65 5.16
N ASP A 35 6.20 -17.94 4.89
CA ASP A 35 6.40 -18.54 3.57
C ASP A 35 5.07 -19.06 3.00
N TYR A 36 4.92 -19.02 1.67
CA TYR A 36 3.69 -19.46 1.01
C TYR A 36 3.33 -20.91 1.34
N ALA A 37 4.32 -21.82 1.41
CA ALA A 37 4.08 -23.23 1.71
C ALA A 37 3.70 -23.45 3.19
N SER A 38 4.00 -22.49 4.07
CA SER A 38 3.64 -22.53 5.50
C SER A 38 2.22 -22.01 5.78
N LEU A 39 1.55 -21.41 4.80
CA LEU A 39 0.23 -20.83 4.98
C LEU A 39 -0.83 -21.93 5.21
N PRO A 40 -1.70 -21.81 6.24
CA PRO A 40 -2.78 -22.76 6.46
C PRO A 40 -3.72 -22.81 5.25
N GLN A 41 -4.08 -24.01 4.81
CA GLN A 41 -4.98 -24.20 3.66
C GLN A 41 -6.31 -23.42 3.78
N PRO A 42 -6.97 -23.33 4.95
CA PRO A 42 -8.16 -22.49 5.09
C PRO A 42 -7.90 -21.00 4.83
N ALA A 43 -6.74 -20.48 5.23
CA ALA A 43 -6.35 -19.09 4.99
C ALA A 43 -6.11 -18.82 3.50
N LEU A 44 -5.48 -19.75 2.78
CA LEU A 44 -5.30 -19.66 1.32
C LEU A 44 -6.63 -19.63 0.58
N VAL A 45 -7.59 -20.48 0.98
CA VAL A 45 -8.93 -20.50 0.37
C VAL A 45 -9.69 -19.20 0.67
N ALA A 46 -9.60 -18.70 1.91
CA ALA A 46 -10.22 -17.43 2.29
C ALA A 46 -9.62 -16.25 1.51
N ALA A 47 -8.29 -16.17 1.42
CA ALA A 47 -7.60 -15.11 0.68
C ALA A 47 -8.02 -15.07 -0.79
N LYS A 48 -8.11 -16.23 -1.47
CA LYS A 48 -8.60 -16.32 -2.86
C LYS A 48 -10.03 -15.78 -3.01
N ARG A 49 -10.91 -16.06 -2.04
CA ARG A 49 -12.27 -15.52 -2.04
C ARG A 49 -12.28 -14.02 -1.83
N PHE A 50 -11.49 -13.50 -0.90
CA PHE A 50 -11.39 -12.05 -0.66
C PHE A 50 -10.81 -11.30 -1.87
N PHE A 51 -9.82 -11.86 -2.57
CA PHE A 51 -9.32 -11.27 -3.81
C PHE A 51 -10.41 -11.18 -4.87
N LEU A 52 -11.18 -12.25 -5.07
CA LEU A 52 -12.27 -12.26 -6.05
C LEU A 52 -13.38 -11.26 -5.67
N ASP A 53 -13.78 -11.23 -4.41
CA ASP A 53 -14.77 -10.30 -3.88
C ASP A 53 -14.33 -8.84 -4.06
N THR A 54 -13.10 -8.52 -3.66
CA THR A 54 -12.53 -7.17 -3.78
C THR A 54 -12.52 -6.70 -5.24
N LEU A 55 -12.09 -7.55 -6.17
CA LEU A 55 -12.10 -7.22 -7.59
C LEU A 55 -13.53 -6.99 -8.12
N ALA A 56 -14.50 -7.79 -7.68
CA ALA A 56 -15.88 -7.65 -8.10
C ALA A 56 -16.51 -6.34 -7.60
N VAL A 57 -16.33 -6.00 -6.32
CA VAL A 57 -16.88 -4.74 -5.77
C VAL A 57 -16.15 -3.52 -6.29
N ALA A 58 -14.84 -3.59 -6.51
CA ALA A 58 -14.08 -2.49 -7.12
C ALA A 58 -14.55 -2.22 -8.56
N TRP A 59 -14.76 -3.27 -9.36
CA TRP A 59 -15.32 -3.14 -10.69
C TRP A 59 -16.73 -2.54 -10.67
N ALA A 60 -17.61 -3.01 -9.78
CA ALA A 60 -18.94 -2.43 -9.64
C ALA A 60 -18.91 -0.96 -9.19
N GLY A 61 -17.89 -0.55 -8.44
CA GLY A 61 -17.69 0.79 -7.91
C GLY A 61 -17.11 1.81 -8.90
N THR A 62 -16.75 1.41 -10.13
CA THR A 62 -16.13 2.33 -11.11
C THR A 62 -17.07 3.48 -11.52
N ASP A 63 -18.38 3.29 -11.40
CA ASP A 63 -19.38 4.31 -11.67
C ASP A 63 -20.01 4.91 -10.38
N ALA A 64 -19.40 4.65 -9.21
CA ALA A 64 -19.84 5.26 -7.97
C ALA A 64 -19.63 6.79 -7.99
N PRO A 65 -20.48 7.56 -7.29
CA PRO A 65 -20.32 9.01 -7.21
C PRO A 65 -18.93 9.40 -6.71
N GLY A 66 -18.23 10.24 -7.47
CA GLY A 66 -16.88 10.72 -7.13
C GLY A 66 -15.74 9.91 -7.76
N SER A 67 -15.93 8.65 -8.16
CA SER A 67 -14.84 7.81 -8.71
C SER A 67 -14.19 8.45 -9.95
N ARG A 68 -15.00 8.97 -10.88
CA ARG A 68 -14.49 9.69 -12.07
C ARG A 68 -13.74 10.98 -11.72
N ALA A 69 -14.22 11.75 -10.75
CA ALA A 69 -13.58 13.01 -10.37
C ALA A 69 -12.21 12.78 -9.72
N VAL A 70 -12.10 11.79 -8.83
CA VAL A 70 -10.82 11.42 -8.21
C VAL A 70 -9.87 10.86 -9.27
N ARG A 71 -10.36 10.01 -10.19
CA ARG A 71 -9.57 9.50 -11.30
C ARG A 71 -9.01 10.63 -12.15
N ASP A 72 -9.86 11.54 -12.59
CA ASP A 72 -9.45 12.63 -13.47
C ASP A 72 -8.42 13.53 -12.79
N MET A 73 -8.60 13.84 -11.50
CA MET A 73 -7.60 14.55 -10.71
C MET A 73 -6.24 13.83 -10.70
N MET A 74 -6.22 12.53 -10.42
CA MET A 74 -4.99 11.72 -10.36
C MET A 74 -4.32 11.55 -11.73
N VAL A 75 -5.10 11.44 -12.80
CA VAL A 75 -4.58 11.41 -14.18
C VAL A 75 -3.93 12.75 -14.54
N GLN A 76 -4.51 13.88 -14.11
CA GLN A 76 -3.92 15.21 -14.34
C GLN A 76 -2.63 15.41 -13.52
N GLU A 77 -2.54 14.88 -12.30
CA GLU A 77 -1.30 14.90 -11.52
C GLU A 77 -0.16 14.13 -12.20
N GLY A 78 -0.50 13.07 -12.95
CA GLY A 78 0.44 12.31 -13.78
C GLY A 78 1.47 11.51 -12.99
N GLY A 79 2.64 11.27 -13.57
CA GLY A 79 3.76 10.55 -12.94
C GLY A 79 4.16 9.26 -13.67
N ARG A 80 4.95 8.41 -12.99
CA ARG A 80 5.47 7.18 -13.59
C ARG A 80 4.35 6.13 -13.68
N PRO A 81 4.09 5.53 -14.85
CA PRO A 81 3.04 4.54 -15.01
C PRO A 81 3.53 3.18 -14.46
N GLU A 82 3.31 2.95 -13.17
CA GLU A 82 3.77 1.76 -12.44
C GLU A 82 2.66 0.70 -12.36
N SER A 83 1.43 1.13 -12.10
CA SER A 83 0.28 0.28 -11.83
C SER A 83 -0.94 0.68 -12.66
N THR A 84 -1.86 -0.25 -12.87
CA THR A 84 -3.09 -0.04 -13.64
C THR A 84 -4.26 0.26 -12.71
N VAL A 85 -5.04 1.29 -13.02
CA VAL A 85 -6.30 1.58 -12.33
C VAL A 85 -7.38 0.61 -12.81
N TRP A 86 -7.99 -0.10 -11.87
CA TRP A 86 -9.03 -1.10 -12.17
C TRP A 86 -10.25 -0.43 -12.83
N GLY A 87 -10.81 -1.08 -13.85
CA GLY A 87 -12.00 -0.61 -14.57
C GLY A 87 -11.80 0.51 -15.59
N TYR A 88 -10.67 1.23 -15.57
CA TYR A 88 -10.42 2.33 -16.51
C TYR A 88 -9.23 2.09 -17.47
N GLY A 89 -8.24 1.30 -17.04
CA GLY A 89 -7.07 0.96 -17.87
C GLY A 89 -5.95 2.02 -17.88
N ASP A 90 -6.13 3.16 -17.22
CA ASP A 90 -5.06 4.14 -17.01
C ASP A 90 -3.91 3.53 -16.22
N ARG A 91 -2.69 4.03 -16.44
CA ARG A 91 -1.53 3.66 -15.65
C ARG A 91 -0.96 4.87 -14.92
N LEU A 92 -0.85 4.75 -13.61
CA LEU A 92 -0.46 5.81 -12.68
C LEU A 92 0.68 5.33 -11.75
N PRO A 93 1.29 6.22 -10.94
CA PRO A 93 2.15 5.82 -9.84
C PRO A 93 1.42 4.83 -8.92
N ALA A 94 2.14 3.88 -8.31
CA ALA A 94 1.53 2.79 -7.57
C ALA A 94 0.63 3.27 -6.41
N GLY A 95 1.02 4.34 -5.73
CA GLY A 95 0.22 4.95 -4.66
C GLY A 95 -1.10 5.55 -5.16
N SER A 96 -1.06 6.30 -6.27
CA SER A 96 -2.25 6.90 -6.88
C SER A 96 -3.20 5.84 -7.43
N ALA A 97 -2.65 4.79 -8.06
CA ALA A 97 -3.46 3.67 -8.55
C ALA A 97 -4.11 2.86 -7.42
N ALA A 98 -3.49 2.77 -6.25
CA ALA A 98 -4.04 2.07 -5.08
C ALA A 98 -5.13 2.88 -4.34
N LEU A 99 -5.18 4.19 -4.52
CA LEU A 99 -6.21 5.07 -3.95
C LEU A 99 -7.55 4.96 -4.69
N LEU A 100 -7.50 4.67 -6.00
CA LEU A 100 -8.64 4.54 -6.91
C LEU A 100 -9.22 3.13 -6.90
#